data_AF-A0A395UTP5-F1
#
_entry.id   AF-A0A395UTP5-F1
#
_cell.length_a   1.000
_cell.length_b   1.000
_cell.length_c   1.000
_cell.angle_alpha   90.00
_cell.angle_beta   90.00
_cell.angle_gamma   90.00
#
_symmetry.space_group_name_H-M   'P 1'
#
loop_
_entity.id
_entity.type
_entity.pdbx_description
1 polymer ?
#
loop_
_entity_poly.entity_id
_entity_poly.type
_entity_poly.pdbx_seq_one_letter_code
_entity_poly.pdbx_strand_id
1 'polypeptide(L)'
;DMFYKQTIKAKTVIDRVETAVEALNVSVNEFGYVNLAYMLSIYEPDITNAKEELAEKSGQTVDEITFSDDALAELRRAVLVEELDGLIFLNPERYNENNPDIGWETADEYLSGNVRDKLRVAKAMAADTDNPQAERFAGNVAALEKVQPEWIEASDIDVKIGTTWIEPLDYEQFIYELLNTPRRARAVRSQFYNTGIQVHLNKMSMEWFIENKSMDKHSVAATKTYGTSRMDAYSIFEDTLNLKTVTVRDRIDDGDGKYHYEVNKNETMLAREKQNMIKEKFKEWLFAEPERRQKYVEYYNETFNNIRLREYDGSHLQFPGMN
;
A
#
# COMPACT_ATOMS: atom_id res chain seq x y z
N ASP A 1 -21.45 32.41 -47.37
CA ASP A 1 -19.99 32.24 -47.26
C ASP A 1 -19.60 32.09 -45.80
N MET A 2 -19.83 30.90 -45.23
CA MET A 2 -19.71 30.62 -43.78
C MET A 2 -18.91 29.34 -43.47
N PHE A 3 -18.32 28.70 -44.48
CA PHE A 3 -17.71 27.36 -44.37
C PHE A 3 -16.19 27.32 -44.57
N TYR A 4 -15.48 28.46 -44.56
CA TYR A 4 -14.02 28.52 -44.70
C TYR A 4 -13.31 29.05 -43.45
N LYS A 5 -13.69 28.60 -42.26
CA LYS A 5 -12.80 28.70 -41.09
C LYS A 5 -12.22 27.32 -40.83
N GLN A 6 -10.94 27.14 -41.14
CA GLN A 6 -10.16 26.01 -40.63
C GLN A 6 -10.31 25.99 -39.10
N THR A 7 -10.99 24.98 -38.57
CA THR A 7 -11.23 24.79 -37.13
C THR A 7 -10.06 24.12 -36.41
N ILE A 8 -9.00 23.74 -37.14
CA ILE A 8 -7.81 23.12 -36.59
C ILE A 8 -6.65 24.10 -36.81
N LYS A 9 -6.24 24.81 -35.75
CA LYS A 9 -4.96 25.52 -35.74
C LYS A 9 -3.85 24.48 -35.96
N ALA A 10 -2.88 24.77 -36.81
CA ALA A 10 -1.69 23.94 -36.91
C ALA A 10 -1.07 23.80 -35.52
N LYS A 11 -0.71 22.57 -35.14
CA LYS A 11 -0.02 22.30 -33.88
C LYS A 11 1.30 23.07 -33.93
N THR A 12 1.43 24.11 -33.11
CA THR A 12 2.69 24.84 -32.95
C THR A 12 3.68 23.90 -32.28
N VAL A 13 4.68 23.47 -33.05
CA VAL A 13 5.82 22.74 -32.52
C VAL A 13 6.69 23.76 -31.78
N ILE A 14 7.05 23.46 -30.54
CA ILE A 14 7.97 24.29 -29.76
C ILE A 14 9.38 23.85 -30.13
N ASP A 15 10.11 24.74 -30.79
CA ASP A 15 11.44 24.44 -31.32
C ASP A 15 12.57 24.81 -30.32
N ARG A 16 12.30 25.71 -29.37
CA ARG A 16 13.27 26.13 -28.35
C ARG A 16 12.60 26.68 -27.09
N VAL A 17 13.20 26.42 -25.93
CA VAL A 17 12.86 26.99 -24.62
C VAL A 17 14.11 27.50 -23.91
N GLU A 18 13.93 28.34 -22.88
CA GLU A 18 15.05 29.01 -22.19
C GLU A 18 15.41 28.32 -20.86
N THR A 19 14.53 27.48 -20.32
CA THR A 19 14.76 26.81 -19.03
C THR A 19 14.41 25.32 -19.05
N ALA A 20 15.04 24.55 -18.18
CA ALA A 20 14.71 23.14 -17.97
C ALA A 20 13.24 22.92 -17.56
N VAL A 21 12.68 23.83 -16.76
CA VAL A 21 11.28 23.76 -16.31
C VAL A 21 10.32 23.92 -17.49
N GLU A 22 10.57 24.88 -18.38
CA GLU A 22 9.81 24.99 -19.63
C GLU A 22 9.93 23.73 -20.48
N ALA A 23 11.14 23.17 -20.61
CA ALA A 23 11.34 21.92 -21.33
C ALA A 23 10.52 20.77 -20.74
N LEU A 24 10.52 20.65 -19.40
CA LEU A 24 9.75 19.64 -18.67
C LEU A 24 8.25 19.77 -18.95
N ASN A 25 7.72 20.99 -18.89
CA ASN A 25 6.32 21.26 -19.18
C ASN A 25 5.92 20.83 -20.59
N VAL A 26 6.73 21.18 -21.59
CA VAL A 26 6.46 20.80 -22.98
C VAL A 26 6.53 19.28 -23.13
N SER A 27 7.52 18.65 -22.51
CA SER A 27 7.69 17.19 -22.51
C SER A 27 6.47 16.46 -21.94
N VAL A 28 6.01 16.86 -20.76
CA VAL A 28 4.84 16.27 -20.10
C VAL A 28 3.55 16.54 -20.88
N ASN A 29 3.38 17.74 -21.45
CA ASN A 29 2.20 18.07 -22.25
C ASN A 29 2.14 17.31 -23.58
N GLU A 30 3.29 17.11 -24.24
CA GLU A 30 3.38 16.43 -25.53
C GLU A 30 3.31 14.90 -25.39
N PHE A 31 3.97 14.34 -24.38
CA PHE A 31 4.17 12.90 -24.24
C PHE A 31 3.44 12.25 -23.06
N GLY A 32 3.02 13.04 -22.07
CA GLY A 32 2.42 12.54 -20.82
C GLY A 32 3.42 11.95 -19.82
N TYR A 33 4.73 12.09 -20.07
CA TYR A 33 5.81 11.63 -19.18
C TYR A 33 7.06 12.49 -19.38
N VAL A 34 8.05 12.35 -18.48
CA VAL A 34 9.34 13.04 -18.58
C VAL A 34 10.20 12.40 -19.67
N ASN A 35 10.33 13.07 -20.81
CA ASN A 35 11.20 12.66 -21.90
C ASN A 35 12.45 13.57 -21.97
N LEU A 36 13.55 13.13 -21.34
CA LEU A 36 14.79 13.91 -21.28
C LEU A 36 15.41 14.14 -22.65
N ALA A 37 15.38 13.15 -23.54
CA ALA A 37 15.92 13.27 -24.89
C ALA A 37 15.20 14.37 -25.69
N TYR A 38 13.88 14.45 -25.58
CA TYR A 38 13.11 15.52 -26.20
C TYR A 38 13.40 16.87 -25.56
N MET A 39 13.51 16.94 -24.23
CA MET A 39 13.86 18.16 -23.51
C MET A 39 15.20 18.73 -23.98
N LEU A 40 16.22 17.89 -24.12
CA LEU A 40 17.53 18.26 -24.67
C LEU A 40 17.50 18.65 -26.16
N SER A 41 16.44 18.33 -26.90
CA SER A 41 16.27 18.79 -28.28
C SER A 41 15.74 20.21 -28.40
N ILE A 42 15.08 20.72 -27.34
CA ILE A 42 14.47 22.06 -27.30
C ILE A 42 15.15 22.99 -26.29
N TYR A 43 15.98 22.44 -25.39
CA TYR A 43 16.70 23.18 -24.36
C TYR A 43 18.18 22.80 -24.37
N GLU A 44 19.05 23.80 -24.24
CA GLU A 44 20.50 23.62 -24.19
C GLU A 44 21.01 24.02 -22.79
N PRO A 45 21.31 23.04 -21.91
CA PRO A 45 21.82 23.31 -20.57
C PRO A 45 23.21 23.97 -20.61
N ASP A 46 23.47 24.87 -19.66
CA ASP A 46 24.80 25.48 -19.50
C ASP A 46 25.75 24.50 -18.79
N ILE A 47 26.62 23.86 -19.58
CA ILE A 47 27.58 22.87 -19.10
C ILE A 47 28.95 23.47 -18.72
N THR A 48 29.07 24.79 -18.63
CA THR A 48 30.37 25.47 -18.38
C THR A 48 30.97 25.03 -17.04
N ASN A 49 30.22 25.17 -15.95
CA ASN A 49 30.69 24.76 -14.61
C ASN A 49 31.00 23.26 -14.54
N ALA A 50 30.14 22.44 -15.14
CA ALA A 50 30.32 20.98 -15.13
C ALA A 50 31.60 20.55 -15.89
N LYS A 51 31.99 21.28 -16.95
CA LYS A 51 33.27 21.06 -17.65
C LYS A 51 34.46 21.47 -16.79
N GLU A 52 34.36 22.59 -16.08
CA GLU A 52 35.42 23.08 -15.18
C GLU A 52 35.68 22.07 -14.05
N GLU A 53 34.62 21.57 -13.40
CA GLU A 53 34.74 20.56 -12.35
C GLU A 53 35.38 19.25 -12.83
N LEU A 54 35.03 18.81 -14.06
CA LEU A 54 35.65 17.63 -14.67
C LEU A 54 37.13 17.86 -14.97
N ALA A 55 37.50 19.07 -15.38
CA ALA A 55 38.90 19.44 -15.65
C ALA A 55 39.74 19.49 -14.37
N GLU A 56 39.19 20.06 -13.30
CA GLU A 56 39.84 20.05 -11.99
C GLU A 56 40.06 18.62 -11.47
N LYS A 57 39.04 17.74 -11.60
CA LYS A 57 39.14 16.33 -11.17
C LYS A 57 40.18 15.53 -11.97
N SER A 58 40.41 15.86 -13.24
CA SER A 58 41.42 15.21 -14.08
C SER A 58 42.81 15.84 -13.98
N GLY A 59 42.94 17.00 -13.31
CA GLY A 59 44.19 17.75 -13.22
C GLY A 59 44.61 18.42 -14.53
N GLN A 60 43.64 18.66 -15.43
CA GLN A 60 43.84 19.30 -16.74
C GLN A 60 43.08 20.63 -16.79
N THR A 61 43.38 21.46 -17.79
CA THR A 61 42.56 22.64 -18.11
C THR A 61 41.42 22.27 -19.07
N VAL A 62 40.32 23.03 -19.07
CA VAL A 62 39.16 22.75 -19.95
C VAL A 62 39.56 22.69 -21.43
N ASP A 63 40.51 23.52 -21.85
CA ASP A 63 41.04 23.57 -23.22
C ASP A 63 41.88 22.32 -23.59
N GLU A 64 42.38 21.58 -22.60
CA GLU A 64 43.16 20.35 -22.80
C GLU A 64 42.28 19.10 -22.91
N ILE A 65 41.00 19.18 -22.51
CA ILE A 65 40.07 18.04 -22.56
C ILE A 65 39.29 18.06 -23.85
N THR A 66 39.54 17.07 -24.70
CA THR A 66 38.69 16.81 -25.86
C THR A 66 37.50 15.95 -25.42
N PHE A 67 36.31 16.55 -25.33
CA PHE A 67 35.08 15.80 -25.08
C PHE A 67 34.57 15.18 -26.37
N SER A 68 34.22 13.89 -26.35
CA SER A 68 33.46 13.26 -27.43
C SER A 68 32.02 13.78 -27.45
N ASP A 69 31.33 13.62 -28.57
CA ASP A 69 29.91 13.99 -28.70
C ASP A 69 29.04 13.25 -27.65
N ASP A 70 29.34 11.97 -27.41
CA ASP A 70 28.67 11.15 -26.40
C ASP A 70 28.89 11.70 -24.98
N ALA A 71 30.13 12.08 -24.63
CA ALA A 71 30.44 12.65 -23.32
C ALA A 71 29.73 14.01 -23.10
N LEU A 72 29.61 14.83 -24.15
CA LEU A 72 28.86 16.08 -24.09
C LEU A 72 27.35 15.83 -23.90
N ALA A 73 26.80 14.80 -24.54
CA ALA A 73 25.40 14.42 -24.38
C ALA A 73 25.11 13.93 -22.95
N GLU A 74 25.98 13.11 -22.38
CA GLU A 74 25.90 12.68 -20.98
C GLU A 74 26.00 13.86 -20.00
N LEU A 75 26.93 14.78 -20.25
CA LEU A 75 27.12 15.97 -19.41
C LEU A 75 25.90 16.89 -19.44
N ARG A 76 25.36 17.18 -20.63
CA ARG A 76 24.13 17.98 -20.78
C ARG A 76 22.95 17.33 -20.05
N ARG A 77 22.82 16.01 -20.14
CA ARG A 77 21.78 15.27 -19.41
C ARG A 77 21.96 15.39 -17.89
N ALA A 78 23.19 15.25 -17.40
CA ALA A 78 23.48 15.38 -15.98
C ALA A 78 23.09 16.78 -15.46
N VAL A 79 23.47 17.84 -16.18
CA VAL A 79 23.10 19.23 -15.83
C VAL A 79 21.59 19.45 -15.92
N LEU A 80 20.92 18.95 -16.97
CA LEU A 80 19.46 19.04 -17.08
C LEU A 80 18.75 18.41 -15.87
N VAL A 81 19.22 17.23 -15.44
CA VAL A 81 18.65 16.53 -14.29
C VAL A 81 18.91 17.30 -12.99
N GLU A 82 20.09 17.91 -12.85
CA GLU A 82 20.44 18.74 -11.69
C GLU A 82 19.58 20.02 -11.62
N GLU A 83 19.35 20.69 -12.75
CA GLU A 83 18.45 21.85 -12.85
C GLU A 83 16.99 21.52 -12.52
N LEU A 84 16.62 20.23 -12.64
CA LEU A 84 15.30 19.70 -12.32
C LEU A 84 15.25 18.98 -10.98
N ASP A 85 16.27 19.14 -10.13
CA ASP A 85 16.28 18.53 -8.80
C ASP A 85 15.03 18.93 -8.00
N GLY A 86 14.40 17.93 -7.38
CA GLY A 86 13.12 18.07 -6.69
C GLY A 86 11.87 18.22 -7.58
N LEU A 87 12.02 18.44 -8.90
CA LEU A 87 10.91 18.48 -9.87
C LEU A 87 10.71 17.15 -10.59
N ILE A 88 11.78 16.37 -10.76
CA ILE A 88 11.72 15.01 -11.30
C ILE A 88 12.48 14.05 -10.38
N PHE A 89 12.06 12.80 -10.39
CA PHE A 89 12.70 11.72 -9.64
C PHE A 89 12.90 10.51 -10.55
N LEU A 90 14.02 9.81 -10.38
CA LEU A 90 14.25 8.54 -11.04
C LEU A 90 13.54 7.44 -10.25
N ASN A 91 12.56 6.77 -10.84
CA ASN A 91 11.82 5.69 -10.19
C ASN A 91 12.65 4.39 -10.19
N PRO A 92 13.02 3.85 -9.01
CA PRO A 92 13.87 2.66 -8.92
C PRO A 92 13.22 1.38 -9.47
N GLU A 93 11.89 1.34 -9.65
CA GLU A 93 11.21 0.19 -10.26
C GLU A 93 11.15 0.26 -11.79
N ARG A 94 11.43 1.45 -12.36
CA ARG A 94 11.28 1.71 -13.80
C ARG A 94 12.58 2.10 -14.48
N TYR A 95 13.62 2.48 -13.74
CA TYR A 95 14.90 2.86 -14.33
C TYR A 95 15.54 1.70 -15.09
N ASN A 96 16.32 2.04 -16.11
CA ASN A 96 17.05 1.07 -16.91
C ASN A 96 18.51 1.52 -17.02
N GLU A 97 19.43 0.71 -16.51
CA GLU A 97 20.88 1.00 -16.56
C GLU A 97 21.42 1.14 -17.99
N ASN A 98 20.79 0.48 -18.96
CA ASN A 98 21.18 0.55 -20.37
C ASN A 98 20.54 1.74 -21.11
N ASN A 99 19.59 2.44 -20.49
CA ASN A 99 18.96 3.61 -21.09
C ASN A 99 18.64 4.67 -20.01
N PRO A 100 19.52 5.67 -19.85
CA PRO A 100 19.39 6.68 -18.81
C PRO A 100 18.22 7.67 -19.04
N ASP A 101 17.49 7.57 -20.16
CA ASP A 101 16.28 8.38 -20.42
C ASP A 101 15.02 7.74 -19.84
N ILE A 102 15.10 6.49 -19.36
CA ILE A 102 13.94 5.73 -18.87
C ILE A 102 13.86 5.78 -17.34
N GLY A 103 12.64 5.95 -16.83
CA GLY A 103 12.34 5.84 -15.40
C GLY A 103 12.14 7.19 -14.69
N TRP A 104 12.23 8.31 -15.42
CA TRP A 104 11.98 9.63 -14.88
C TRP A 104 10.49 9.93 -14.75
N GLU A 105 10.09 10.36 -13.55
CA GLU A 105 8.72 10.76 -13.21
C GLU A 105 8.75 12.17 -12.62
N THR A 106 7.70 12.95 -12.87
CA THR A 106 7.55 14.26 -12.22
C THR A 106 7.33 14.09 -10.72
N ALA A 107 7.65 15.11 -9.93
CA ALA A 107 7.52 15.08 -8.48
C ALA A 107 6.10 14.73 -8.01
N ASP A 108 5.07 15.28 -8.66
CA ASP A 108 3.68 15.00 -8.36
C ASP A 108 3.28 13.56 -8.68
N GLU A 109 3.90 12.92 -9.67
CA GLU A 109 3.70 11.50 -9.99
C GLU A 109 4.48 10.58 -9.04
N TYR A 110 5.77 10.85 -8.84
CA TYR A 110 6.62 10.00 -8.03
C TYR A 110 6.25 10.06 -6.54
N LEU A 111 5.93 11.24 -6.01
CA LEU A 111 5.58 11.47 -4.60
C LEU A 111 4.08 11.26 -4.31
N SER A 112 3.37 10.57 -5.19
CA SER A 112 1.98 10.13 -5.01
C SER A 112 1.82 8.62 -5.23
N GLY A 113 0.62 8.08 -5.03
CA GLY A 113 0.37 6.65 -5.05
C GLY A 113 0.90 5.97 -3.79
N ASN A 114 1.38 4.73 -3.90
CA ASN A 114 1.89 3.95 -2.77
C ASN A 114 3.27 4.46 -2.29
N VAL A 115 3.28 5.54 -1.53
CA VAL A 115 4.52 6.23 -1.10
C VAL A 115 5.29 5.48 -0.01
N ARG A 116 4.63 4.59 0.74
CA ARG A 116 5.33 3.71 1.70
C ARG A 116 6.15 2.64 0.98
N ASP A 117 5.58 2.03 -0.05
CA ASP A 117 6.28 1.02 -0.84
C ASP A 117 7.40 1.63 -1.68
N LYS A 118 7.14 2.78 -2.32
CA LYS A 118 8.18 3.56 -3.00
C LYS A 118 9.34 3.91 -2.06
N LEU A 119 9.05 4.30 -0.81
CA LEU A 119 10.09 4.59 0.20
C LEU A 119 10.92 3.35 0.54
N ARG A 120 10.26 2.21 0.72
CA ARG A 120 10.92 0.92 0.98
C ARG A 120 11.88 0.56 -0.16
N VAL A 121 11.43 0.65 -1.41
CA VAL A 121 12.26 0.38 -2.59
C VAL A 121 13.40 1.39 -2.71
N ALA A 122 13.13 2.69 -2.54
CA ALA A 122 14.16 3.72 -2.59
C ALA A 122 15.24 3.52 -1.52
N LYS A 123 14.87 3.14 -0.29
CA LYS A 123 15.84 2.80 0.78
C LYS A 123 16.71 1.61 0.42
N ALA A 124 16.14 0.56 -0.17
CA ALA A 124 16.91 -0.60 -0.60
C ALA A 124 17.93 -0.22 -1.69
N MET A 125 17.52 0.58 -2.67
CA MET A 125 18.37 0.99 -3.79
C MET A 125 19.42 2.03 -3.40
N ALA A 126 19.12 2.90 -2.44
CA ALA A 126 20.09 3.85 -1.88
C ALA A 126 21.15 3.16 -1.01
N ALA A 127 20.83 2.03 -0.40
CA ALA A 127 21.75 1.25 0.43
C ALA A 127 22.67 0.32 -0.38
N ASP A 128 22.35 0.07 -1.64
CA ASP A 128 23.17 -0.74 -2.54
C ASP A 128 24.36 0.09 -3.06
N THR A 129 25.54 -0.13 -2.50
CA THR A 129 26.76 0.61 -2.85
C THR A 129 27.27 0.31 -4.26
N ASP A 130 26.83 -0.79 -4.86
CA ASP A 130 27.21 -1.15 -6.24
C ASP A 130 26.29 -0.45 -7.27
N ASN A 131 25.21 0.20 -6.82
CA ASN A 131 24.27 0.90 -7.68
C ASN A 131 24.78 2.31 -8.07
N PRO A 132 25.01 2.60 -9.36
CA PRO A 132 25.47 3.91 -9.81
C PRO A 132 24.50 5.07 -9.50
N GLN A 133 23.23 4.76 -9.21
CA GLN A 133 22.19 5.73 -8.90
C GLN A 133 21.87 5.82 -7.39
N ALA A 134 22.66 5.16 -6.52
CA ALA A 134 22.41 5.12 -5.08
C ALA A 134 22.23 6.52 -4.45
N GLU A 135 23.06 7.49 -4.85
CA GLU A 135 22.96 8.88 -4.37
C GLU A 135 21.65 9.56 -4.79
N ARG A 136 21.18 9.32 -6.03
CA ARG A 136 19.87 9.82 -6.47
C ARG A 136 18.74 9.20 -5.67
N PHE A 137 18.80 7.89 -5.43
CA PHE A 137 17.81 7.21 -4.61
C PHE A 137 17.84 7.67 -3.15
N ALA A 138 18.98 8.12 -2.62
CA ALA A 138 19.01 8.79 -1.31
C ALA A 138 18.22 10.12 -1.32
N GLY A 139 18.29 10.88 -2.42
CA GLY A 139 17.41 12.04 -2.66
C GLY A 139 15.93 11.65 -2.69
N ASN A 140 15.58 10.56 -3.39
CA ASN A 140 14.21 10.03 -3.38
C ASN A 140 13.75 9.67 -1.96
N VAL A 141 14.60 9.04 -1.15
CA VAL A 141 14.28 8.70 0.25
C VAL A 141 13.93 9.97 1.03
N ALA A 142 14.77 11.01 0.94
CA ALA A 142 14.54 12.26 1.65
C ALA A 142 13.23 12.96 1.23
N ALA A 143 12.86 12.87 -0.05
CA ALA A 143 11.60 13.41 -0.55
C ALA A 143 10.40 12.57 -0.10
N LEU A 144 10.49 11.24 -0.20
CA LEU A 144 9.44 10.30 0.18
C LEU A 144 9.15 10.33 1.68
N GLU A 145 10.16 10.50 2.54
CA GLU A 145 9.98 10.63 3.99
C GLU A 145 9.11 11.84 4.39
N LYS A 146 9.15 12.93 3.62
CA LYS A 146 8.36 14.14 3.87
C LYS A 146 6.88 14.00 3.48
N VAL A 147 6.54 13.02 2.65
CA VAL A 147 5.22 12.88 2.05
C VAL A 147 4.47 11.64 2.51
N GLN A 148 4.96 11.00 3.59
CA GLN A 148 4.28 9.85 4.18
C GLN A 148 2.92 10.25 4.74
N PRO A 149 1.85 9.46 4.50
CA PRO A 149 0.58 9.67 5.16
C PRO A 149 0.75 9.63 6.68
N GLU A 150 0.04 10.53 7.37
CA GLU A 150 -0.01 10.52 8.83
C GLU A 150 -0.47 9.16 9.33
N TRP A 151 0.20 8.65 10.35
CA TRP A 151 -0.13 7.34 10.91
C TRP A 151 -1.55 7.35 11.48
N ILE A 152 -2.35 6.36 11.07
CA ILE A 152 -3.67 6.13 11.64
C ILE A 152 -3.47 5.41 12.97
N GLU A 153 -3.95 6.05 14.03
CA GLU A 153 -3.89 5.53 15.39
C GLU A 153 -4.88 4.37 15.59
N ALA A 154 -4.61 3.53 16.60
CA ALA A 154 -5.43 2.37 16.91
C ALA A 154 -6.92 2.71 17.13
N SER A 155 -7.23 3.91 17.63
CA SER A 155 -8.61 4.40 17.83
C SER A 155 -9.40 4.54 16.53
N ASP A 156 -8.71 4.84 15.44
CA ASP A 156 -9.30 5.18 14.14
C ASP A 156 -9.30 4.00 13.18
N ILE A 157 -8.67 2.88 13.56
CA ILE A 157 -8.70 1.63 12.80
C ILE A 157 -9.97 0.85 13.13
N ASP A 158 -10.80 0.61 12.11
CA ASP A 158 -11.93 -0.30 12.22
C ASP A 158 -11.57 -1.72 11.76
N VAL A 159 -11.64 -2.69 12.68
CA VAL A 159 -11.26 -4.08 12.43
C VAL A 159 -12.47 -4.98 12.51
N LYS A 160 -12.68 -5.79 11.47
CA LYS A 160 -13.69 -6.84 11.45
C LYS A 160 -13.04 -8.18 11.76
N ILE A 161 -13.63 -8.94 12.68
CA ILE A 161 -13.28 -10.36 12.84
C ILE A 161 -13.45 -11.07 11.49
N GLY A 162 -12.47 -11.86 11.09
CA GLY A 162 -12.43 -12.55 9.81
C GLY A 162 -11.55 -11.89 8.76
N THR A 163 -11.01 -10.69 9.01
CA THR A 163 -9.98 -10.13 8.13
C THR A 163 -8.74 -11.02 8.15
N THR A 164 -8.11 -11.14 6.98
CA THR A 164 -6.99 -12.06 6.72
C THR A 164 -5.65 -11.54 7.21
N TRP A 165 -5.57 -10.27 7.58
CA TRP A 165 -4.36 -9.65 8.11
C TRP A 165 -4.19 -9.82 9.62
N ILE A 166 -5.24 -10.27 10.32
CA ILE A 166 -5.13 -10.72 11.70
C ILE A 166 -4.65 -12.17 11.70
N GLU A 167 -3.64 -12.46 12.51
CA GLU A 167 -3.09 -13.80 12.61
C GLU A 167 -4.08 -14.76 13.27
N PRO A 168 -4.18 -16.01 12.77
CA PRO A 168 -5.03 -17.03 13.37
C PRO A 168 -4.77 -17.24 14.87
N LEU A 169 -3.51 -17.15 15.30
CA LEU A 169 -3.13 -17.31 16.71
C LEU A 169 -3.71 -16.20 17.61
N ASP A 170 -3.86 -14.98 17.10
CA ASP A 170 -4.49 -13.90 17.87
C ASP A 170 -6.01 -14.11 17.97
N TYR A 171 -6.67 -14.65 16.93
CA TYR A 171 -8.07 -15.07 17.05
C TYR A 171 -8.26 -16.19 18.08
N GLU A 172 -7.34 -17.16 18.15
CA GLU A 172 -7.35 -18.21 19.17
C GLU A 172 -7.17 -17.66 20.57
N GLN A 173 -6.15 -16.81 20.75
CA GLN A 173 -5.87 -16.21 22.03
C GLN A 173 -7.09 -15.40 22.52
N PHE A 174 -7.67 -14.58 21.65
CA PHE A 174 -8.88 -13.83 21.94
C PHE A 174 -10.01 -14.73 22.44
N ILE A 175 -10.38 -15.75 21.68
CA ILE A 175 -11.53 -16.58 22.03
C ILE A 175 -11.27 -17.39 23.31
N TYR A 176 -10.01 -17.78 23.57
CA TYR A 176 -9.65 -18.45 24.82
C TYR A 176 -9.76 -17.56 26.05
N GLU A 177 -9.34 -16.30 25.93
CA GLU A 177 -9.42 -15.34 27.01
C GLU A 177 -10.87 -14.92 27.26
N LEU A 178 -11.62 -14.65 26.20
CA LEU A 178 -13.03 -14.27 26.27
C LEU A 178 -13.87 -15.33 27.00
N LEU A 179 -13.66 -16.59 26.68
CA LEU A 179 -14.44 -17.71 27.19
C LEU A 179 -13.84 -18.40 28.42
N ASN A 180 -12.66 -17.93 28.87
CA ASN A 180 -11.85 -18.59 29.89
C ASN A 180 -11.63 -20.08 29.58
N THR A 181 -11.33 -20.40 28.33
CA THR A 181 -11.16 -21.78 27.85
C THR A 181 -10.07 -22.47 28.66
N PRO A 182 -10.35 -23.64 29.28
CA PRO A 182 -9.38 -24.31 30.13
C PRO A 182 -8.20 -24.82 29.30
N ARG A 183 -6.99 -24.81 29.87
CA ARG A 183 -5.75 -25.21 29.17
C ARG A 183 -5.85 -26.57 28.46
N ARG A 184 -6.58 -27.54 29.04
CA ARG A 184 -6.83 -28.87 28.45
C ARG A 184 -7.65 -28.86 27.15
N ALA A 185 -8.38 -27.77 26.88
CA ALA A 185 -9.21 -27.60 25.69
C ALA A 185 -8.60 -26.61 24.68
N ARG A 186 -7.48 -25.95 25.01
CA ARG A 186 -6.76 -25.07 24.10
C ARG A 186 -5.90 -25.89 23.12
N ALA A 187 -5.52 -25.26 22.02
CA ALA A 187 -4.69 -25.85 20.99
C ALA A 187 -3.39 -26.45 21.55
N VAL A 188 -3.12 -27.69 21.20
CA VAL A 188 -1.82 -28.34 21.37
C VAL A 188 -1.35 -28.77 20.00
N ARG A 189 -0.31 -28.11 19.49
CA ARG A 189 0.31 -28.37 18.19
C ARG A 189 1.67 -29.02 18.43
N SER A 190 1.82 -30.28 18.02
CA SER A 190 3.09 -31.01 18.09
C SER A 190 3.33 -31.79 16.80
N GLN A 191 4.55 -32.28 16.60
CA GLN A 191 4.87 -33.18 15.47
C GLN A 191 4.07 -34.49 15.48
N PHE A 192 3.54 -34.92 16.63
CA PHE A 192 2.96 -36.25 16.80
C PHE A 192 1.43 -36.23 16.88
N TYR A 193 0.84 -35.15 17.37
CA TYR A 193 -0.60 -34.99 17.46
C TYR A 193 -0.99 -33.52 17.49
N ASN A 194 -2.21 -33.27 17.01
CA ASN A 194 -2.86 -31.98 17.06
C ASN A 194 -4.20 -32.13 17.80
N THR A 195 -4.45 -31.30 18.81
CA THR A 195 -5.69 -31.38 19.60
C THR A 195 -6.09 -30.03 20.20
N GLY A 196 -7.24 -29.97 20.85
CA GLY A 196 -7.81 -28.74 21.38
C GLY A 196 -8.67 -28.01 20.37
N ILE A 197 -9.33 -26.95 20.83
CA ILE A 197 -10.09 -26.03 20.00
C ILE A 197 -9.11 -25.21 19.18
N GLN A 198 -9.23 -25.17 17.86
CA GLN A 198 -8.24 -24.48 17.00
C GLN A 198 -8.91 -23.69 15.91
N VAL A 199 -8.45 -22.46 15.67
CA VAL A 199 -8.88 -21.60 14.57
C VAL A 199 -7.96 -21.80 13.38
N HIS A 200 -8.53 -22.10 12.23
CA HIS A 200 -7.82 -22.33 10.99
C HIS A 200 -8.41 -21.50 9.85
N LEU A 201 -7.55 -21.05 8.94
CA LEU A 201 -7.94 -20.46 7.67
C LEU A 201 -7.58 -21.44 6.55
N ASN A 202 -8.58 -21.92 5.82
CA ASN A 202 -8.36 -22.65 4.58
C ASN A 202 -7.89 -21.66 3.51
N LYS A 203 -6.60 -21.67 3.16
CA LYS A 203 -6.00 -20.75 2.18
C LYS A 203 -6.54 -20.91 0.75
N MET A 204 -7.20 -22.03 0.43
CA MET A 204 -7.79 -22.25 -0.91
C MET A 204 -9.21 -21.68 -1.00
N SER A 205 -10.07 -21.96 -0.01
CA SER A 205 -11.45 -21.46 0.00
C SER A 205 -11.61 -20.10 0.68
N MET A 206 -10.58 -19.63 1.39
CA MET A 206 -10.61 -18.47 2.29
C MET A 206 -11.69 -18.57 3.37
N GLU A 207 -12.03 -19.80 3.78
CA GLU A 207 -12.99 -20.05 4.85
C GLU A 207 -12.27 -20.33 6.17
N TRP A 208 -12.81 -19.76 7.24
CA TRP A 208 -12.37 -20.02 8.60
C TRP A 208 -13.14 -21.19 9.19
N PHE A 209 -12.46 -22.03 9.95
CA PHE A 209 -13.11 -23.09 10.73
C PHE A 209 -12.46 -23.23 12.10
N ILE A 210 -13.27 -23.66 13.07
CA ILE A 210 -12.87 -23.92 14.43
C ILE A 210 -13.06 -25.40 14.74
N GLU A 211 -11.96 -26.11 14.98
CA GLU A 211 -11.99 -27.52 15.34
C GLU A 211 -12.40 -27.71 16.80
N ASN A 212 -12.92 -28.90 17.13
CA ASN A 212 -13.12 -29.39 18.49
C ASN A 212 -13.91 -28.45 19.45
N LYS A 213 -14.78 -27.59 18.92
CA LYS A 213 -15.63 -26.63 19.69
C LYS A 213 -16.29 -27.27 20.93
N SER A 214 -16.71 -28.52 20.82
CA SER A 214 -17.39 -29.27 21.89
C SER A 214 -16.50 -29.63 23.10
N MET A 215 -15.18 -29.46 23.04
CA MET A 215 -14.28 -29.70 24.17
C MET A 215 -14.58 -28.78 25.37
N ASP A 216 -15.20 -27.63 25.12
CA ASP A 216 -15.58 -26.64 26.12
C ASP A 216 -17.11 -26.51 26.29
N LYS A 217 -17.86 -27.56 25.91
CA LYS A 217 -19.34 -27.59 25.97
C LYS A 217 -19.98 -27.35 27.34
N HIS A 218 -19.19 -27.44 28.42
CA HIS A 218 -19.67 -27.20 29.79
C HIS A 218 -19.36 -25.78 30.29
N SER A 219 -18.70 -24.94 29.48
CA SER A 219 -18.41 -23.56 29.82
C SER A 219 -19.69 -22.72 29.82
N VAL A 220 -19.96 -22.08 30.96
CA VAL A 220 -21.05 -21.09 31.08
C VAL A 220 -20.77 -19.86 30.21
N ALA A 221 -19.50 -19.51 30.04
CA ALA A 221 -19.11 -18.42 29.15
C ALA A 221 -19.47 -18.77 27.70
N ALA A 222 -19.11 -19.97 27.24
CA ALA A 222 -19.36 -20.42 25.88
C ALA A 222 -20.84 -20.72 25.57
N THR A 223 -21.62 -21.21 26.55
CA THR A 223 -23.00 -21.68 26.31
C THR A 223 -24.09 -20.69 26.72
N LYS A 224 -23.77 -19.65 27.50
CA LYS A 224 -24.78 -18.69 28.00
C LYS A 224 -24.35 -17.24 27.91
N THR A 225 -23.09 -16.94 28.24
CA THR A 225 -22.64 -15.54 28.31
C THR A 225 -22.44 -14.98 26.91
N TYR A 226 -21.60 -15.64 26.12
CA TYR A 226 -21.26 -15.30 24.74
C TYR A 226 -21.88 -16.26 23.71
N GLY A 227 -22.65 -17.24 24.19
CA GLY A 227 -23.44 -18.15 23.37
C GLY A 227 -24.89 -18.19 23.82
N THR A 228 -25.62 -19.11 23.22
CA THR A 228 -27.02 -19.41 23.49
C THR A 228 -27.19 -20.89 23.79
N SER A 229 -28.38 -21.27 24.25
CA SER A 229 -28.72 -22.69 24.43
C SER A 229 -28.68 -23.49 23.12
N ARG A 230 -28.82 -22.82 21.96
CA ARG A 230 -28.88 -23.43 20.64
C ARG A 230 -27.57 -23.34 19.86
N MET A 231 -26.71 -22.38 20.18
CA MET A 231 -25.46 -22.14 19.47
C MET A 231 -24.40 -21.61 20.45
N ASP A 232 -23.31 -22.37 20.60
CA ASP A 232 -22.20 -21.99 21.46
C ASP A 232 -21.38 -20.83 20.87
N ALA A 233 -20.62 -20.15 21.72
CA ALA A 233 -19.82 -18.99 21.36
C ALA A 233 -18.73 -19.29 20.31
N TYR A 234 -18.17 -20.50 20.25
CA TYR A 234 -17.20 -20.84 19.21
C TYR A 234 -17.89 -20.99 17.84
N SER A 235 -19.10 -21.55 17.81
CA SER A 235 -19.91 -21.60 16.58
C SER A 235 -20.30 -20.19 16.11
N ILE A 236 -20.72 -19.31 17.02
CA ILE A 236 -20.97 -17.88 16.72
C ILE A 236 -19.69 -17.20 16.20
N PHE A 237 -18.55 -17.45 16.85
CA PHE A 237 -17.28 -16.86 16.46
C PHE A 237 -16.80 -17.36 15.09
N GLU A 238 -16.98 -18.63 14.76
CA GLU A 238 -16.71 -19.18 13.42
C GLU A 238 -17.57 -18.52 12.34
N ASP A 239 -18.87 -18.36 12.56
CA ASP A 239 -19.74 -17.62 11.65
C ASP A 239 -19.25 -16.17 11.48
N THR A 240 -18.80 -15.56 12.56
CA THR A 240 -18.26 -14.19 12.56
C THR A 240 -16.95 -14.08 11.78
N LEU A 241 -16.03 -15.03 11.94
CA LEU A 241 -14.79 -15.14 11.15
C LEU A 241 -15.09 -15.27 9.66
N ASN A 242 -16.19 -15.91 9.29
CA ASN A 242 -16.63 -16.02 7.90
C ASN A 242 -17.51 -14.86 7.43
N LEU A 243 -17.57 -13.75 8.19
CA LEU A 243 -18.40 -12.57 7.90
C LEU A 243 -19.89 -12.91 7.72
N LYS A 244 -20.36 -14.01 8.32
CA LYS A 244 -21.76 -14.45 8.28
C LYS A 244 -22.55 -13.81 9.42
N THR A 245 -23.78 -13.41 9.12
CA THR A 245 -24.74 -13.04 10.16
C THR A 245 -25.31 -14.30 10.77
N VAL A 246 -25.13 -14.46 12.09
CA VAL A 246 -25.58 -15.66 12.79
C VAL A 246 -27.09 -15.85 12.62
N THR A 247 -27.48 -17.08 12.29
CA THR A 247 -28.87 -17.48 12.11
C THR A 247 -29.08 -18.86 12.72
N VAL A 248 -29.99 -18.96 13.69
CA VAL A 248 -30.36 -20.21 14.34
C VAL A 248 -31.56 -20.79 13.61
N ARG A 249 -31.46 -22.06 13.21
CA ARG A 249 -32.56 -22.80 12.57
C ARG A 249 -32.93 -24.01 13.42
N ASP A 250 -34.23 -24.22 13.59
CA ASP A 250 -34.77 -25.41 14.24
C ASP A 250 -35.23 -26.41 13.18
N ARG A 251 -34.97 -27.68 13.45
CA ARG A 251 -35.49 -28.77 12.63
C ARG A 251 -36.96 -29.00 12.97
N ILE A 252 -37.84 -28.85 11.99
CA ILE A 252 -39.26 -29.14 12.08
C ILE A 252 -39.53 -30.47 11.37
N ASP A 253 -40.18 -31.40 12.05
CA ASP A 253 -40.59 -32.68 11.50
C ASP A 253 -41.91 -32.49 10.74
N ASP A 254 -41.91 -32.83 9.45
CA ASP A 254 -43.07 -32.71 8.56
C ASP A 254 -43.91 -33.98 8.52
N GLY A 255 -43.51 -35.02 9.27
CA GLY A 255 -44.05 -36.37 9.15
C GLY A 255 -43.37 -37.18 8.05
N ASP A 256 -43.64 -38.49 8.03
CA ASP A 256 -43.11 -39.45 7.03
C ASP A 256 -41.58 -39.45 6.88
N GLY A 257 -40.86 -39.12 7.95
CA GLY A 257 -39.39 -39.04 7.97
C GLY A 257 -38.82 -37.83 7.23
N LYS A 258 -39.66 -36.90 6.77
CA LYS A 258 -39.25 -35.63 6.17
C LYS A 258 -39.11 -34.56 7.23
N TYR A 259 -38.18 -33.64 7.01
CA TYR A 259 -37.98 -32.50 7.87
C TYR A 259 -37.50 -31.30 7.05
N HIS A 260 -37.82 -30.11 7.54
CA HIS A 260 -37.24 -28.86 7.05
C HIS A 260 -36.63 -28.08 8.21
N TYR A 261 -35.89 -27.03 7.88
CA TYR A 261 -35.30 -26.12 8.85
C TYR A 261 -35.99 -24.77 8.78
N GLU A 262 -36.63 -24.37 9.87
CA GLU A 262 -37.24 -23.05 10.01
C GLU A 262 -36.35 -22.14 10.86
N VAL A 263 -36.28 -20.85 10.51
CA VAL A 263 -35.50 -19.88 11.28
C VAL A 263 -36.17 -19.62 12.62
N ASN A 264 -35.47 -19.93 13.71
CA ASN A 264 -35.90 -19.53 15.03
C ASN A 264 -35.58 -18.05 15.24
N LYS A 265 -36.58 -17.19 15.06
CA LYS A 265 -36.42 -15.73 15.13
C LYS A 265 -35.90 -15.25 16.49
N ASN A 266 -36.39 -15.85 17.58
CA ASN A 266 -36.02 -15.46 18.94
C ASN A 266 -34.57 -15.82 19.25
N GLU A 267 -34.19 -17.08 19.01
CA GLU A 267 -32.81 -17.54 19.25
C GLU A 267 -31.82 -16.88 18.28
N THR A 268 -32.24 -16.61 17.04
CA THR A 268 -31.44 -15.85 16.07
C THR A 268 -31.15 -14.43 16.57
N MET A 269 -32.15 -13.74 17.12
CA MET A 269 -31.96 -12.41 17.69
C MET A 269 -30.98 -12.43 18.86
N LEU A 270 -31.13 -13.39 19.79
CA LEU A 270 -30.20 -13.55 20.91
C LEU A 270 -28.77 -13.88 20.43
N ALA A 271 -28.63 -14.79 19.48
CA ALA A 271 -27.33 -15.18 18.95
C ALA A 271 -26.63 -14.02 18.21
N ARG A 272 -27.39 -13.13 17.55
CA ARG A 272 -26.86 -11.90 16.94
C ARG A 272 -26.41 -10.88 17.98
N GLU A 273 -27.15 -10.75 19.08
CA GLU A 273 -26.71 -9.93 20.22
C GLU A 273 -25.37 -10.44 20.76
N LYS A 274 -25.24 -11.76 20.94
CA LYS A 274 -23.98 -12.39 21.35
C LYS A 274 -22.85 -12.18 20.33
N GLN A 275 -23.15 -12.30 19.04
CA GLN A 275 -22.20 -12.00 17.97
C GLN A 275 -21.68 -10.56 18.05
N ASN A 276 -22.54 -9.58 18.28
CA ASN A 276 -22.14 -8.17 18.41
C ASN A 276 -21.28 -7.95 19.66
N MET A 277 -21.64 -8.55 20.79
CA MET A 277 -20.84 -8.48 22.01
C MET A 277 -19.42 -9.07 21.80
N ILE A 278 -19.30 -10.18 21.06
CA ILE A 278 -17.99 -10.75 20.71
C ILE A 278 -17.19 -9.79 19.83
N LYS A 279 -17.81 -9.13 18.85
CA LYS A 279 -17.14 -8.14 17.98
C LYS A 279 -16.61 -6.94 18.78
N GLU A 280 -17.41 -6.40 19.69
CA GLU A 280 -17.00 -5.29 20.55
C GLU A 280 -15.82 -5.69 21.45
N LYS A 281 -15.92 -6.86 22.10
CA LYS A 281 -14.84 -7.38 22.93
C LYS A 281 -13.57 -7.66 22.15
N PHE A 282 -13.67 -8.11 20.90
CA PHE A 282 -12.51 -8.29 20.04
C PHE A 282 -11.81 -6.96 19.73
N LYS A 283 -12.57 -5.91 19.40
CA LYS A 283 -12.00 -4.58 19.11
C LYS A 283 -11.25 -4.01 20.32
N GLU A 284 -11.85 -4.10 21.50
CA GLU A 284 -11.21 -3.71 22.77
C GLU A 284 -9.94 -4.53 23.02
N TRP A 285 -10.05 -5.85 22.89
CA TRP A 285 -8.97 -6.78 23.17
C TRP A 285 -7.80 -6.58 22.21
N LEU A 286 -8.05 -6.46 20.91
CA LEU A 286 -7.02 -6.39 19.87
C LEU A 286 -5.99 -5.29 20.17
N PHE A 287 -6.49 -4.12 20.61
CA PHE A 287 -5.65 -2.97 20.91
C PHE A 287 -5.35 -2.78 22.40
N ALA A 288 -5.77 -3.68 23.30
CA ALA A 288 -5.51 -3.53 24.73
C ALA A 288 -4.02 -3.70 25.10
N GLU A 289 -3.35 -4.66 24.48
CA GLU A 289 -1.96 -5.02 24.78
C GLU A 289 -1.01 -4.22 23.86
N PRO A 290 0.03 -3.55 24.39
CA PRO A 290 0.91 -2.67 23.61
C PRO A 290 1.59 -3.32 22.42
N GLU A 291 2.16 -4.52 22.57
CA GLU A 291 2.92 -5.19 21.49
C GLU A 291 1.99 -5.59 20.34
N ARG A 292 0.83 -6.18 20.65
CA ARG A 292 -0.22 -6.53 19.69
C ARG A 292 -0.81 -5.30 19.02
N ARG A 293 -1.05 -4.23 19.79
CA ARG A 293 -1.52 -2.96 19.23
C ARG A 293 -0.52 -2.45 18.20
N GLN A 294 0.75 -2.35 18.57
CA GLN A 294 1.82 -1.89 17.68
C GLN A 294 1.88 -2.75 16.41
N LYS A 295 1.96 -4.07 16.54
CA LYS A 295 1.96 -5.04 15.43
C LYS A 295 0.87 -4.74 14.40
N TYR A 296 -0.36 -4.55 14.86
CA TYR A 296 -1.51 -4.38 13.96
C TYR A 296 -1.70 -2.96 13.44
N VAL A 297 -1.30 -1.94 14.20
CA VAL A 297 -1.26 -0.55 13.73
C VAL A 297 -0.19 -0.38 12.65
N GLU A 298 0.99 -0.97 12.84
CA GLU A 298 2.08 -0.97 11.86
C GLU A 298 1.65 -1.67 10.57
N TYR A 299 1.16 -2.91 10.68
CA TYR A 299 0.67 -3.64 9.51
C TYR A 299 -0.39 -2.85 8.75
N TYR A 300 -1.36 -2.27 9.47
CA TYR A 300 -2.44 -1.51 8.84
C TYR A 300 -1.90 -0.28 8.10
N ASN A 301 -0.98 0.46 8.72
CA ASN A 301 -0.44 1.67 8.12
C ASN A 301 0.44 1.37 6.91
N GLU A 302 1.25 0.32 6.96
CA GLU A 302 2.09 -0.10 5.84
C GLU A 302 1.28 -0.63 4.66
N THR A 303 0.19 -1.37 4.94
CA THR A 303 -0.58 -2.08 3.92
C THR A 303 -1.75 -1.28 3.35
N PHE A 304 -2.42 -0.47 4.17
CA PHE A 304 -3.66 0.23 3.79
C PHE A 304 -3.53 1.76 3.82
N ASN A 305 -2.77 2.33 4.76
CA ASN A 305 -2.51 3.79 4.83
C ASN A 305 -1.25 4.19 4.06
N ASN A 306 -1.19 3.81 2.79
CA ASN A 306 0.02 3.98 1.99
C ASN A 306 -0.18 4.84 0.74
N ILE A 307 -1.42 5.24 0.42
CA ILE A 307 -1.73 6.04 -0.77
C ILE A 307 -1.71 7.53 -0.43
N ARG A 308 -0.86 8.30 -1.11
CA ARG A 308 -0.96 9.76 -1.20
C ARG A 308 -1.60 10.16 -2.52
N LEU A 309 -2.59 11.04 -2.49
CA LEU A 309 -3.21 11.58 -3.71
C LEU A 309 -2.22 12.47 -4.47
N ARG A 310 -2.32 12.49 -5.80
CA ARG A 310 -1.52 13.38 -6.64
C ARG A 310 -1.98 14.82 -6.44
N GLU A 311 -1.06 15.67 -6.00
CA GLU A 311 -1.26 17.11 -5.88
C GLU A 311 -0.57 17.79 -7.07
N TYR A 312 -1.37 18.37 -7.97
CA TYR A 312 -0.83 19.16 -9.08
C TYR A 312 -0.51 20.55 -8.56
N ASP A 313 0.77 20.83 -8.31
CA ASP A 313 1.17 22.13 -7.76
C ASP A 313 0.99 23.28 -8.77
N GLY A 314 0.83 22.96 -10.07
CA GLY A 314 0.51 23.88 -11.17
C GLY A 314 1.46 25.07 -11.34
N SER A 315 2.46 25.20 -10.48
CA SER A 315 3.35 26.36 -10.37
C SER A 315 4.31 26.43 -11.54
N HIS A 316 4.60 25.27 -12.12
CA HIS A 316 5.36 25.08 -13.34
C HIS A 316 4.50 25.20 -14.60
N LEU A 317 3.17 25.02 -14.55
CA LEU A 317 2.30 25.10 -15.74
C LEU A 317 2.10 26.56 -16.19
N GLN A 318 2.98 27.02 -17.07
CA GLN A 318 2.76 28.23 -17.88
C GLN A 318 1.74 27.92 -18.97
N PHE A 319 0.52 28.46 -18.88
CA PHE A 319 -0.47 28.37 -19.94
C PHE A 319 -0.15 29.39 -21.04
N PRO A 320 0.19 28.97 -22.28
CA PRO A 320 0.45 29.90 -23.37
C PRO A 320 -0.83 30.68 -23.70
N GLY A 321 -0.85 31.99 -23.38
CA GLY A 321 -1.95 32.91 -23.75
C GLY A 321 -2.73 33.57 -22.60
N MET A 322 -2.29 33.47 -21.34
CA MET A 322 -2.88 34.21 -20.21
C MET A 322 -2.06 35.46 -19.82
N ASN A 323 -1.82 36.37 -20.77
CA ASN A 323 -1.40 37.76 -20.49
C ASN A 323 -2.47 38.75 -20.95
#